data_AF-A0A958IJ91-F1
#
_entry.id   AF-A0A958IJ91-F1
#
_cell.length_a   1.000
_cell.length_b   1.000
_cell.length_c   1.000
_cell.angle_alpha   90.00
_cell.angle_beta   90.00
_cell.angle_gamma   90.00
#
_symmetry.space_group_name_H-M   'P 1'
#
loop_
_entity.id
_entity.type
_entity.pdbx_description
1 polymer ?
#
loop_
_entity_poly.entity_id
_entity_poly.type
_entity_poly.pdbx_seq_one_letter_code
_entity_poly.pdbx_strand_id
1 'polypeptide(L)'
;MKHYIYLITSIALLIFIFVPNQVWAHCDGLDGPVVTAAKKALDLNDVNLVLIWVQPDDEANIIADFDHTIKVRGLGAEAKELADTYFFETLVRVHRAGEGAPYTGLKPAGRDLGPAIPAADKAVDAGSAKEVLALLNEAVNNGLHERFISVQRLKSYNKDDVAAGREFVKAYVELLHYVEPIFEMATKEAGHSHAESNEIHNH
;
A
#
# COMPACT_ATOMS: atom_id res chain seq x y z
N MET A 1 -9.60 -36.91 -44.30
CA MET A 1 -9.69 -35.53 -44.86
C MET A 1 -11.11 -35.04 -44.60
N LYS A 2 -11.44 -34.17 -43.64
CA LYS A 2 -10.74 -33.03 -43.05
C LYS A 2 -10.93 -33.05 -41.52
N HIS A 3 -9.81 -33.05 -40.81
CA HIS A 3 -9.73 -32.67 -39.40
C HIS A 3 -9.68 -31.13 -39.29
N TYR A 4 -9.82 -30.61 -38.07
CA TYR A 4 -9.66 -29.21 -37.62
C TYR A 4 -10.91 -28.35 -37.89
N ILE A 5 -11.53 -27.66 -36.92
CA ILE A 5 -10.94 -26.87 -35.83
C ILE A 5 -11.91 -26.86 -34.64
N TYR A 6 -11.57 -27.57 -33.56
CA TYR A 6 -11.88 -27.13 -32.21
C TYR A 6 -10.56 -26.58 -31.66
N LEU A 7 -10.48 -25.26 -31.48
CA LEU A 7 -9.50 -24.68 -30.56
C LEU A 7 -10.20 -23.58 -29.77
N ILE A 8 -10.96 -24.03 -28.78
CA ILE A 8 -11.26 -23.25 -27.60
C ILE A 8 -9.94 -23.13 -26.85
N THR A 9 -9.29 -21.97 -26.94
CA THR A 9 -8.36 -21.52 -25.92
C THR A 9 -8.71 -20.07 -25.62
N SER A 10 -9.65 -19.90 -24.69
CA SER A 10 -9.77 -18.67 -23.92
C SER A 10 -8.45 -18.49 -23.16
N ILE A 11 -7.55 -17.71 -23.73
CA ILE A 11 -6.41 -17.17 -22.98
C ILE A 11 -7.00 -16.03 -22.16
N ALA A 12 -7.54 -16.36 -20.98
CA ALA A 12 -7.67 -15.39 -19.92
C ALA A 12 -6.25 -15.00 -19.52
N LEU A 13 -5.76 -13.93 -20.13
CA LEU A 13 -4.47 -13.34 -19.83
C LEU A 13 -4.54 -12.77 -18.42
N LEU A 14 -4.16 -13.57 -17.42
CA LEU A 14 -3.83 -13.12 -16.07
C LEU A 14 -2.56 -12.27 -16.18
N ILE A 15 -2.72 -11.01 -16.57
CA ILE A 15 -1.68 -10.00 -16.36
C ILE A 15 -1.69 -9.69 -14.87
N PHE A 16 -0.81 -10.35 -14.10
CA PHE A 16 -0.38 -9.82 -12.81
C PHE A 16 0.43 -8.55 -13.11
N ILE A 17 -0.26 -7.42 -13.24
CA ILE A 17 0.40 -6.12 -13.19
C ILE A 17 0.91 -5.99 -11.76
N PHE A 18 2.23 -6.01 -11.59
CA PHE A 18 2.87 -5.52 -10.38
C PHE A 18 2.54 -4.03 -10.28
N VAL A 19 1.38 -3.69 -9.70
CA VAL A 19 1.09 -2.32 -9.33
C VAL A 19 1.99 -2.01 -8.14
N PRO A 20 2.88 -1.01 -8.21
CA PRO A 20 3.64 -0.61 -7.04
C PRO A 20 2.66 -0.18 -5.96
N ASN A 21 2.67 -0.86 -4.81
CA ASN A 21 1.83 -0.50 -3.67
C ASN A 21 2.25 0.88 -3.17
N GLN A 22 1.42 1.89 -3.45
CA GLN A 22 1.67 3.29 -3.07
C GLN A 22 1.84 3.47 -1.56
N VAL A 23 1.14 2.65 -0.76
CA VAL A 23 1.25 2.62 0.70
C VAL A 23 2.67 2.25 1.16
N TRP A 24 3.27 1.23 0.53
CA TRP A 24 4.66 0.86 0.83
C TRP A 24 5.62 1.97 0.50
N ALA A 25 5.37 2.64 -0.62
CA ALA A 25 6.19 3.75 -1.06
C ALA A 25 6.04 4.95 -0.11
N HIS A 26 4.92 5.13 0.59
CA HIS A 26 4.76 6.19 1.60
C HIS A 26 5.68 5.99 2.81
N CYS A 27 5.70 4.79 3.42
CA CYS A 27 6.59 4.49 4.55
C CYS A 27 8.09 4.54 4.18
N ASP A 28 8.43 4.24 2.92
CA ASP A 28 9.82 4.24 2.41
C ASP A 28 10.30 5.61 1.90
N GLY A 29 9.45 6.65 1.90
CA GLY A 29 9.76 7.95 1.33
C GLY A 29 10.71 8.80 2.18
N LEU A 30 11.59 9.57 1.54
CA LEU A 30 12.40 10.60 2.22
C LEU A 30 11.57 11.70 2.89
N ASP A 31 10.34 11.88 2.41
CA ASP A 31 9.27 12.74 2.96
C ASP A 31 8.15 11.92 3.61
N GLY A 32 8.34 10.61 3.75
CA GLY A 32 7.42 9.70 4.44
C GLY A 32 7.51 9.82 5.96
N PRO A 33 6.59 9.18 6.69
CA PRO A 33 6.45 9.36 8.12
C PRO A 33 7.64 8.76 8.91
N VAL A 34 8.17 7.62 8.47
CA VAL A 34 9.33 6.96 9.10
C VAL A 34 10.58 7.84 9.04
N VAL A 35 10.91 8.37 7.85
CA VAL A 35 12.07 9.26 7.68
C VAL A 35 11.85 10.61 8.34
N THR A 36 10.61 11.12 8.36
CA THR A 36 10.27 12.36 9.08
C THR A 36 10.47 12.19 10.60
N ALA A 37 10.07 11.05 11.16
CA ALA A 37 10.35 10.71 12.55
C ALA A 37 11.86 10.59 12.82
N ALA A 38 12.62 9.95 11.92
CA ALA A 38 14.07 9.82 12.03
C ALA A 38 14.79 11.18 12.02
N LYS A 39 14.42 12.09 11.10
CA LYS A 39 14.94 13.46 11.06
C LYS A 39 14.74 14.16 12.40
N LYS A 40 13.51 14.11 12.92
CA LYS A 40 13.15 14.72 14.21
C LYS A 40 13.90 14.08 15.38
N ALA A 41 14.04 12.76 15.39
CA ALA A 41 14.79 12.03 16.40
C ALA A 41 16.27 12.44 16.43
N LEU A 42 16.93 12.51 15.27
CA LEU A 42 18.32 12.92 15.17
C LEU A 42 18.54 14.40 15.52
N ASP A 43 17.59 15.28 15.20
CA ASP A 43 17.65 16.70 15.54
C ASP A 43 17.46 16.95 17.05
N LEU A 44 16.56 16.20 17.69
CA LEU A 44 16.28 16.31 19.12
C LEU A 44 17.15 15.40 19.98
N ASN A 45 17.95 14.53 19.38
CA ASN A 45 18.67 13.44 20.05
C ASN A 45 17.74 12.59 20.94
N ASP A 46 16.58 12.19 20.40
CA ASP A 46 15.55 11.40 21.09
C ASP A 46 15.16 10.17 20.28
N VAL A 47 15.76 9.03 20.61
CA VAL A 47 15.54 7.74 19.93
C VAL A 47 14.10 7.24 20.07
N ASN A 48 13.36 7.64 21.11
CA ASN A 48 12.00 7.12 21.34
C ASN A 48 11.05 7.48 20.20
N LEU A 49 11.32 8.56 19.47
CA LEU A 49 10.54 8.98 18.31
C LEU A 49 10.59 7.99 17.14
N VAL A 50 11.62 7.14 17.08
CA VAL A 50 11.77 6.11 16.03
C VAL A 50 11.45 4.70 16.49
N LEU A 51 11.55 4.40 17.80
CA LEU A 51 11.26 3.07 18.32
C LEU A 51 9.80 2.64 18.11
N ILE A 52 8.87 3.60 18.04
CA ILE A 52 7.45 3.29 17.73
C ILE A 52 7.23 2.76 16.30
N TRP A 53 8.25 2.82 15.44
CA TRP A 53 8.17 2.40 14.04
C TRP A 53 8.81 1.03 13.79
N VAL A 54 9.34 0.35 14.81
CA VAL A 54 10.00 -0.97 14.65
C VAL A 54 9.39 -1.99 15.60
N GLN A 55 9.69 -3.28 15.40
CA GLN A 55 9.23 -4.32 16.31
C GLN A 55 10.03 -4.26 17.62
N PRO A 56 9.46 -4.72 18.77
CA PRO A 56 10.17 -4.71 20.05
C PRO A 56 11.54 -5.40 20.00
N ASP A 57 11.66 -6.49 19.25
CA ASP A 57 12.91 -7.26 19.11
C ASP A 57 14.01 -6.49 18.36
N ASP A 58 13.64 -5.47 17.57
CA ASP A 58 14.59 -4.65 16.81
C ASP A 58 15.09 -3.42 17.60
N GLU A 59 14.45 -3.06 18.72
CA GLU A 59 14.71 -1.82 19.46
C GLU A 59 16.19 -1.68 19.86
N ALA A 60 16.79 -2.74 20.39
CA ALA A 60 18.18 -2.71 20.86
C ALA A 60 19.16 -2.38 19.74
N ASN A 61 18.92 -2.90 18.53
CA ASN A 61 19.76 -2.62 17.36
C ASN A 61 19.58 -1.17 16.89
N ILE A 62 18.33 -0.68 16.85
CA ILE A 62 18.04 0.70 16.46
C ILE A 62 18.65 1.71 17.44
N ILE A 63 18.62 1.45 18.74
CA ILE A 63 19.28 2.31 19.75
C ILE A 63 20.79 2.38 19.48
N ALA A 64 21.44 1.23 19.24
CA ALA A 64 22.87 1.19 18.98
C ALA A 64 23.26 1.94 17.69
N ASP A 65 22.48 1.76 16.61
CA ASP A 65 22.69 2.45 15.34
C ASP A 65 22.42 3.96 15.46
N PHE A 66 21.42 4.36 16.25
CA PHE A 66 21.13 5.77 16.54
C PHE A 66 22.29 6.44 17.29
N ASP A 67 22.80 5.82 18.36
CA ASP A 67 23.93 6.33 19.14
C ASP A 67 25.20 6.49 18.29
N HIS A 68 25.44 5.53 17.39
CA HIS A 68 26.55 5.63 16.43
C HIS A 68 26.33 6.78 15.44
N THR A 69 25.12 6.89 14.90
CA THR A 69 24.73 7.97 13.98
C THR A 69 24.99 9.33 14.61
N ILE A 70 24.56 9.57 15.84
CA ILE A 70 24.76 10.85 16.55
C ILE A 70 26.24 11.19 16.70
N LYS A 71 27.10 10.21 17.01
CA LYS A 71 28.56 10.41 17.13
C LYS A 71 29.18 10.85 15.80
N VAL A 72 28.86 10.15 14.70
CA VAL A 72 29.40 10.46 13.36
C VAL A 72 28.86 11.80 12.85
N ARG A 73 27.58 12.07 13.10
CA ARG A 73 26.91 13.32 12.73
C ARG A 73 27.61 14.56 13.29
N GLY A 74 28.23 14.45 14.46
CA GLY A 74 28.99 15.52 15.10
C GLY A 74 30.36 15.84 14.46
N LEU A 75 30.81 15.06 13.48
CA LEU A 75 32.16 15.21 12.89
C LEU A 75 32.25 16.26 11.76
N GLY A 76 31.12 16.79 11.28
CA GLY A 76 31.09 17.79 10.21
C GLY A 76 29.82 17.72 9.37
N ALA A 77 29.66 18.64 8.43
CA ALA A 77 28.46 18.73 7.59
C ALA A 77 28.31 17.51 6.66
N GLU A 78 29.40 17.07 6.04
CA GLU A 78 29.42 15.91 5.16
C GLU A 78 29.21 14.61 5.95
N ALA A 79 29.79 14.52 7.14
CA ALA A 79 29.60 13.37 8.03
C ALA A 79 28.15 13.29 8.53
N LYS A 80 27.52 14.44 8.80
CA LYS A 80 26.09 14.52 9.12
C LYS A 80 25.22 13.99 7.99
N GLU A 81 25.44 14.42 6.75
CA GLU A 81 24.63 13.95 5.62
C GLU A 81 24.74 12.43 5.42
N LEU A 82 25.96 11.89 5.53
CA LEU A 82 26.20 10.45 5.44
C LEU A 82 25.54 9.68 6.59
N ALA A 83 25.71 10.16 7.82
CA ALA A 83 25.14 9.53 9.01
C ALA A 83 23.61 9.55 9.00
N ASP A 84 23.00 10.69 8.67
CA ASP A 84 21.55 10.83 8.56
C ASP A 84 21.01 9.84 7.49
N THR A 85 21.63 9.79 6.31
CA THR A 85 21.22 8.87 5.23
C THR A 85 21.34 7.41 5.65
N TYR A 86 22.46 7.01 6.25
CA TYR A 86 22.67 5.66 6.77
C TYR A 86 21.57 5.25 7.78
N PHE A 87 21.20 6.15 8.68
CA PHE A 87 20.17 5.88 9.67
C PHE A 87 18.78 5.77 9.04
N PHE A 88 18.45 6.62 8.06
CA PHE A 88 17.19 6.53 7.32
C PHE A 88 17.05 5.19 6.60
N GLU A 89 18.09 4.76 5.88
CA GLU A 89 18.09 3.46 5.19
C GLU A 89 17.94 2.29 6.16
N THR A 90 18.59 2.38 7.33
CA THR A 90 18.54 1.34 8.37
C THR A 90 17.16 1.25 9.00
N LEU A 91 16.59 2.39 9.44
CA LEU A 91 15.27 2.42 10.07
C LEU A 91 14.18 1.95 9.11
N VAL A 92 14.19 2.44 7.87
CA VAL A 92 13.21 2.03 6.84
C VAL A 92 13.33 0.53 6.56
N ARG A 93 14.55 0.01 6.38
CA ARG A 93 14.76 -1.43 6.15
C ARG A 93 14.21 -2.30 7.28
N VAL A 94 14.42 -1.90 8.54
CA VAL A 94 13.92 -2.62 9.72
C VAL A 94 12.39 -2.52 9.82
N HIS A 95 11.83 -1.32 9.68
CA HIS A 95 10.38 -1.11 9.66
C HIS A 95 9.69 -2.01 8.62
N ARG A 96 10.23 -2.03 7.39
CA ARG A 96 9.69 -2.85 6.28
C ARG A 96 9.78 -4.33 6.55
N ALA A 97 10.88 -4.79 7.14
CA ALA A 97 11.01 -6.19 7.56
C ALA A 97 9.92 -6.55 8.59
N GLY A 98 9.60 -5.65 9.53
CA GLY A 98 8.50 -5.81 10.49
C GLY A 98 7.10 -5.86 9.84
N GLU A 99 6.92 -5.25 8.66
CA GLU A 99 5.70 -5.37 7.84
C GLU A 99 5.69 -6.62 6.95
N GLY A 100 6.73 -7.46 7.01
CA GLY A 100 6.89 -8.62 6.12
C GLY A 100 7.24 -8.24 4.68
N ALA A 101 7.78 -7.03 4.45
CA ALA A 101 8.02 -6.49 3.13
C ALA A 101 9.52 -6.24 2.86
N PRO A 102 9.98 -6.44 1.61
CA PRO A 102 11.40 -6.24 1.29
C PRO A 102 11.77 -4.76 1.26
N TYR A 103 12.98 -4.46 1.71
CA TYR A 103 13.60 -3.14 1.50
C TYR A 103 14.06 -3.01 0.05
N THR A 104 13.64 -1.94 -0.62
CA THR A 104 13.96 -1.67 -2.04
C THR A 104 14.60 -0.30 -2.25
N GLY A 105 15.27 0.23 -1.22
CA GLY A 105 15.85 1.57 -1.23
C GLY A 105 14.86 2.65 -0.83
N LEU A 106 15.39 3.73 -0.21
CA LEU A 106 14.64 4.96 0.07
C LEU A 106 14.03 5.52 -1.22
N LYS A 107 12.77 5.94 -1.13
CA LYS A 107 12.07 6.53 -2.26
C LYS A 107 12.26 8.04 -2.28
N PRO A 108 12.40 8.66 -3.46
CA PRO A 108 12.56 10.11 -3.57
C PRO A 108 11.35 10.83 -2.96
N ALA A 109 11.60 12.02 -2.42
CA ALA A 109 10.55 12.91 -1.96
C ALA A 109 9.73 13.48 -3.13
N GLY A 110 8.51 13.93 -2.86
CA GLY A 110 7.64 14.59 -3.84
C GLY A 110 6.99 13.65 -4.85
N ARG A 111 6.90 12.35 -4.53
CA ARG A 111 6.14 11.40 -5.36
C ARG A 111 4.64 11.62 -5.23
N ASP A 112 3.92 11.35 -6.30
CA ASP A 112 2.47 11.29 -6.28
C ASP A 112 2.01 10.00 -5.58
N LEU A 113 1.46 10.14 -4.37
CA LEU A 113 0.90 9.04 -3.58
C LEU A 113 -0.59 8.81 -3.90
N GLY A 114 -1.13 9.51 -4.90
CA GLY A 114 -2.56 9.62 -5.12
C GLY A 114 -3.25 10.42 -4.01
N PRO A 115 -4.58 10.54 -4.07
CA PRO A 115 -5.30 11.45 -3.18
C PRO A 115 -5.73 10.78 -1.86
N ALA A 116 -5.77 9.44 -1.80
CA ALA A 116 -6.26 8.70 -0.65
C ALA A 116 -5.28 8.70 0.54
N ILE A 117 -3.98 8.50 0.29
CA ILE A 117 -2.95 8.43 1.35
C ILE A 117 -2.81 9.80 2.04
N PRO A 118 -2.57 10.93 1.34
CA PRO A 118 -2.48 12.23 2.01
C PRO A 118 -3.76 12.64 2.75
N ALA A 119 -4.94 12.23 2.23
CA ALA A 119 -6.21 12.47 2.92
C ALA A 119 -6.33 11.66 4.22
N ALA A 120 -5.79 10.44 4.25
CA ALA A 120 -5.74 9.61 5.45
C ALA A 120 -4.77 10.19 6.50
N ASP A 121 -3.56 10.60 6.10
CA ASP A 121 -2.60 11.26 7.00
C ASP A 121 -3.20 12.51 7.63
N LYS A 122 -3.79 13.38 6.80
CA LYS A 122 -4.46 14.59 7.26
C LYS A 122 -5.63 14.28 8.20
N ALA A 123 -6.37 13.20 7.96
CA ALA A 123 -7.47 12.80 8.82
C ALA A 123 -7.01 12.41 10.23
N VAL A 124 -5.84 11.76 10.35
CA VAL A 124 -5.21 11.45 11.64
C VAL A 124 -4.81 12.72 12.37
N ASP A 125 -4.08 13.62 11.69
CA ASP A 125 -3.63 14.89 12.27
C ASP A 125 -4.79 15.80 12.69
N ALA A 126 -5.86 15.85 11.88
CA ALA A 126 -7.04 16.66 12.15
C ALA A 126 -8.03 15.99 13.12
N GLY A 127 -7.83 14.73 13.48
CA GLY A 127 -8.78 13.94 14.28
C GLY A 127 -10.16 13.78 13.62
N SER A 128 -10.23 13.79 12.28
CA SER A 128 -11.50 13.80 11.54
C SER A 128 -11.40 13.07 10.21
N ALA A 129 -12.20 12.00 10.06
CA ALA A 129 -12.28 11.20 8.83
C ALA A 129 -13.12 11.85 7.70
N LYS A 130 -13.65 13.06 7.90
CA LYS A 130 -14.65 13.66 6.99
C LYS A 130 -14.16 13.75 5.53
N GLU A 131 -12.93 14.24 5.33
CA GLU A 131 -12.40 14.47 3.98
C GLU A 131 -12.08 13.16 3.26
N VAL A 132 -11.45 12.20 3.96
CA VAL A 132 -11.17 10.87 3.39
C VAL A 132 -12.46 10.11 3.07
N LEU A 133 -13.50 10.21 3.92
CA LEU A 133 -14.82 9.63 3.64
C LEU A 133 -15.46 10.25 2.40
N ALA A 134 -15.40 11.58 2.24
CA ALA A 134 -15.95 12.24 1.06
C ALA A 134 -15.26 11.76 -0.23
N LEU A 135 -13.93 11.70 -0.21
CA LEU A 135 -13.11 11.22 -1.32
C LEU A 135 -13.43 9.78 -1.70
N LEU A 136 -13.50 8.87 -0.72
CA LEU A 136 -13.81 7.47 -0.97
C LEU A 136 -15.25 7.30 -1.48
N ASN A 137 -16.21 7.99 -0.88
CA ASN A 137 -17.61 7.93 -1.30
C ASN A 137 -17.79 8.42 -2.74
N GLU A 138 -17.14 9.53 -3.12
CA GLU A 138 -17.21 10.03 -4.50
C GLU A 138 -16.62 9.03 -5.50
N ALA A 139 -15.43 8.49 -5.22
CA ALA A 139 -14.78 7.51 -6.08
C ALA A 139 -15.63 6.23 -6.26
N VAL A 140 -16.19 5.70 -5.17
CA VAL A 140 -17.04 4.51 -5.19
C VAL A 140 -18.36 4.78 -5.93
N ASN A 141 -19.02 5.89 -5.63
CA ASN A 141 -20.30 6.23 -6.27
C ASN A 141 -20.15 6.43 -7.77
N ASN A 142 -19.11 7.14 -8.23
CA ASN A 142 -18.87 7.36 -9.65
C ASN A 142 -18.61 6.03 -10.37
N GLY A 143 -17.71 5.19 -9.84
CA GLY A 143 -17.38 3.91 -10.45
C GLY A 143 -18.55 2.92 -10.48
N LEU A 144 -19.40 2.94 -9.46
CA LEU A 144 -20.65 2.16 -9.40
C LEU A 144 -21.67 2.65 -10.42
N HIS A 145 -21.88 3.96 -10.48
CA HIS A 145 -22.89 4.58 -11.34
C HIS A 145 -22.62 4.30 -12.83
N GLU A 146 -21.38 4.46 -13.29
CA GLU A 146 -20.99 4.19 -14.67
C GLU A 146 -21.26 2.73 -15.08
N ARG A 147 -20.83 1.79 -14.24
CA ARG A 147 -21.02 0.35 -14.50
C ARG A 147 -22.49 -0.04 -14.49
N PHE A 148 -23.26 0.49 -13.54
CA PHE A 148 -24.69 0.21 -13.44
C PHE A 148 -25.45 0.71 -14.67
N ILE A 149 -25.16 1.92 -15.16
CA ILE A 149 -25.75 2.43 -16.42
C ILE A 149 -25.42 1.52 -17.60
N SER A 150 -24.17 1.06 -17.71
CA SER A 150 -23.76 0.14 -18.79
C SER A 150 -24.58 -1.16 -18.77
N VAL A 151 -24.76 -1.77 -17.59
CA VAL A 151 -25.60 -2.95 -17.41
C VAL A 151 -27.04 -2.67 -17.83
N GLN A 152 -27.62 -1.58 -17.35
CA GLN A 152 -29.02 -1.23 -17.63
C GLN A 152 -29.26 -0.99 -19.13
N ARG A 153 -28.31 -0.38 -19.84
CA ARG A 153 -28.39 -0.16 -21.29
C ARG A 153 -28.41 -1.48 -22.07
N LEU A 154 -27.62 -2.47 -21.64
CA LEU A 154 -27.47 -3.74 -22.36
C LEU A 154 -28.49 -4.80 -21.94
N LYS A 155 -29.18 -4.61 -20.81
CA LYS A 155 -30.11 -5.59 -20.23
C LYS A 155 -31.27 -5.97 -21.14
N SER A 156 -31.73 -5.05 -21.98
CA SER A 156 -32.85 -5.26 -22.91
C SER A 156 -32.38 -5.83 -24.26
N TYR A 157 -31.48 -6.81 -24.25
CA TYR A 157 -31.02 -7.48 -25.47
C TYR A 157 -32.08 -8.44 -26.03
N ASN A 158 -32.01 -8.71 -27.34
CA ASN A 158 -32.83 -9.74 -27.96
C ASN A 158 -32.31 -11.12 -27.56
N LYS A 159 -33.16 -11.98 -26.97
CA LYS A 159 -32.78 -13.34 -26.54
C LYS A 159 -32.24 -14.23 -27.67
N ASP A 160 -32.64 -13.96 -28.92
CA ASP A 160 -32.20 -14.71 -30.09
C ASP A 160 -30.86 -14.16 -30.64
N ASP A 161 -30.39 -13.01 -30.14
CA ASP A 161 -29.07 -12.45 -30.39
C ASP A 161 -28.11 -12.79 -29.24
N VAL A 162 -27.42 -13.92 -29.40
CA VAL A 162 -26.43 -14.40 -28.44
C VAL A 162 -25.25 -13.44 -28.28
N ALA A 163 -24.89 -12.66 -29.31
CA ALA A 163 -23.77 -11.72 -29.22
C ALA A 163 -24.14 -10.55 -28.31
N ALA A 164 -25.32 -9.95 -28.49
CA ALA A 164 -25.84 -8.92 -27.60
C ALA A 164 -26.00 -9.41 -26.15
N GLY A 165 -26.47 -10.66 -25.97
CA GLY A 165 -26.52 -11.29 -24.65
C GLY A 165 -25.14 -11.42 -23.97
N ARG A 166 -24.08 -11.73 -24.74
CA ARG A 166 -22.71 -11.79 -24.22
C ARG A 166 -22.19 -10.42 -23.80
N GLU A 167 -22.54 -9.35 -24.52
CA GLU A 167 -22.18 -7.98 -24.14
C GLU A 167 -22.83 -7.58 -22.81
N PHE A 168 -24.12 -7.91 -22.63
CA PHE A 168 -24.80 -7.73 -21.34
C PHE A 168 -24.10 -8.50 -20.21
N VAL A 169 -23.81 -9.78 -20.40
CA VAL A 169 -23.14 -10.61 -19.38
C VAL A 169 -21.76 -10.03 -19.02
N LYS A 170 -20.99 -9.54 -20.00
CA LYS A 170 -19.72 -8.86 -19.76
C LYS A 170 -19.89 -7.66 -18.82
N ALA A 171 -20.81 -6.75 -19.14
CA ALA A 171 -21.07 -5.57 -18.31
C ALA A 171 -21.59 -5.96 -16.90
N TYR A 172 -22.42 -6.99 -16.82
CA TYR A 172 -22.94 -7.50 -15.55
C TYR A 172 -21.82 -8.03 -14.66
N VAL A 173 -20.91 -8.85 -15.21
CA VAL A 173 -19.75 -9.38 -14.48
C VAL A 173 -18.78 -8.27 -14.09
N GLU A 174 -18.55 -7.28 -14.95
CA GLU A 174 -17.72 -6.10 -14.62
C GLU A 174 -18.28 -5.28 -13.46
N LEU A 175 -19.61 -5.16 -13.35
CA LEU A 175 -20.26 -4.55 -12.19
C LEU A 175 -20.03 -5.39 -10.92
N LEU A 176 -20.18 -6.71 -10.98
CA LEU A 176 -19.96 -7.59 -9.83
C LEU A 176 -18.50 -7.56 -9.34
N HIS A 177 -17.54 -7.65 -10.27
CA HIS A 177 -16.11 -7.52 -9.97
C HIS A 177 -15.72 -6.15 -9.41
N TYR A 178 -16.59 -5.15 -9.49
CA TYR A 178 -16.40 -3.86 -8.83
C TYR A 178 -17.03 -3.83 -7.44
N VAL A 179 -18.27 -4.30 -7.29
CA VAL A 179 -19.05 -4.22 -6.05
C VAL A 179 -18.50 -5.17 -4.97
N GLU A 180 -18.19 -6.41 -5.33
CA GLU A 180 -17.79 -7.44 -4.36
C GLU A 180 -16.49 -7.07 -3.63
N PRO A 181 -15.38 -6.72 -4.31
CA PRO A 181 -14.15 -6.34 -3.61
C PRO A 181 -14.32 -5.12 -2.70
N ILE A 182 -15.12 -4.13 -3.08
CA ILE A 182 -15.40 -2.95 -2.25
C ILE A 182 -16.13 -3.36 -0.97
N PHE A 183 -17.16 -4.20 -1.09
CA PHE A 183 -17.89 -4.69 0.07
C PHE A 183 -16.98 -5.54 0.97
N GLU A 184 -16.18 -6.44 0.39
CA GLU A 184 -15.25 -7.27 1.15
C GLU A 184 -14.20 -6.44 1.89
N MET A 185 -13.57 -5.46 1.23
CA MET A 185 -12.60 -4.56 1.87
C MET A 185 -13.22 -3.71 2.98
N ALA A 186 -14.50 -3.36 2.87
CA ALA A 186 -15.20 -2.56 3.86
C ALA A 186 -15.77 -3.38 5.04
N THR A 187 -15.93 -4.70 4.88
CA THR A 187 -16.63 -5.54 5.88
C THR A 187 -15.77 -6.63 6.50
N LYS A 188 -14.68 -7.05 5.84
CA LYS A 188 -13.68 -7.91 6.48
C LYS A 188 -12.91 -7.08 7.52
N GLU A 189 -12.72 -7.64 8.72
CA GLU A 189 -11.81 -7.05 9.70
C GLU A 189 -10.42 -6.92 9.06
N ALA A 190 -9.85 -5.71 9.11
CA ALA A 190 -8.48 -5.48 8.68
C ALA A 190 -7.53 -6.23 9.62
N GLY A 191 -7.23 -7.48 9.30
CA GLY A 191 -6.28 -8.30 10.03
C GLY A 191 -4.85 -7.81 9.78
N HIS A 192 -4.33 -6.94 10.65
CA HIS A 192 -2.89 -6.85 10.89
C HIS A 192 -2.49 -8.05 11.76
N SER A 193 -2.35 -9.22 11.14
CA SER A 193 -1.67 -10.34 11.80
C SER A 193 -0.19 -10.01 11.90
N HIS A 194 0.22 -9.38 13.00
CA HIS A 194 1.58 -9.54 13.52
C HIS A 194 1.70 -11.01 13.92
N ALA A 195 2.23 -11.83 13.01
CA ALA A 195 2.62 -13.18 13.34
C ALA A 195 3.86 -13.11 14.24
N GLU A 196 3.66 -13.14 15.55
CA GLU A 196 4.70 -13.58 16.48
C GLU A 196 5.03 -15.04 16.15
N SER A 197 6.11 -15.25 15.40
CA SER A 197 6.70 -16.59 15.27
C SER A 197 7.54 -16.90 16.52
N ASN A 198 6.87 -17.19 17.64
CA ASN A 198 7.50 -17.88 18.76
C ASN A 198 7.45 -19.40 18.53
N GLU A 199 8.30 -19.91 17.63
CA GLU A 199 8.61 -21.34 17.61
C GLU A 199 9.62 -21.64 18.73
N ILE A 200 9.07 -21.96 19.91
CA ILE A 200 9.79 -22.69 20.95
C ILE A 200 9.88 -24.15 20.49
N HIS A 201 11.00 -24.53 19.88
CA HIS A 201 11.37 -25.94 19.75
C HIS A 201 12.07 -26.41 21.03
N ASN A 202 11.27 -27.03 21.89
CA ASN A 202 11.75 -27.88 22.97
C ASN A 202 11.69 -29.32 22.46
N HIS A 203 12.85 -29.98 22.27
CA HIS A 203 13.10 -31.42 22.49
C HIS A 203 14.57 -31.74 22.27
#